data_AF-A0A528TT92-F1
#
_entry.id   AF-A0A528TT92-F1
#
_cell.length_a   1.000
_cell.length_b   1.000
_cell.length_c   1.000
_cell.angle_alpha   90.00
_cell.angle_beta   90.00
_cell.angle_gamma   90.00
#
_symmetry.space_group_name_H-M   'P 1'
#
loop_
_entity.id
_entity.type
_entity.pdbx_description
1 polymer ?
#
loop_
_entity_poly.entity_id
_entity_poly.type
_entity_poly.pdbx_seq_one_letter_code
_entity_poly.pdbx_strand_id
1 'polypeptide(L)'
;AAQLDTWSDEAAFKPVFEFYAGALARDGLRKKMIARLGPEAGDILDEFLSFCLAEERTGLPGLESFLSTLENAGPEIKREMDQTRDEVRVMTVHAAKGLEAPVVFLVDGGSAPFSDQHLPRLMPFEGSGDHWDGKGYLWRSASDVANGFSRAASVRARELADDEYRRLLYVGMTRAEDRLIVCGYHGKRPPNAGTWHSIVSRALVGAPESAERQHPATGET
;
A
#
# COMPACT_ATOMS: atom_id res chain seq x y z
N ALA A 1 -31.31 18.07 -0.32
CA ALA A 1 -32.03 18.44 -1.56
C ALA A 1 -31.54 19.81 -2.01
N ALA A 2 -32.01 20.93 -1.44
CA ALA A 2 -31.68 22.28 -1.90
C ALA A 2 -30.18 22.60 -2.14
N GLN A 3 -29.27 22.14 -1.27
CA GLN A 3 -27.82 22.34 -1.46
C GLN A 3 -27.25 21.55 -2.66
N LEU A 4 -27.72 20.31 -2.86
CA LEU A 4 -27.31 19.50 -4.01
C LEU A 4 -27.85 20.08 -5.31
N ASP A 5 -29.09 20.58 -5.30
CA ASP A 5 -29.68 21.25 -6.46
C ASP A 5 -28.88 22.51 -6.83
N THR A 6 -28.49 23.30 -5.83
CA THR A 6 -27.63 24.48 -6.04
C THR A 6 -26.26 24.09 -6.61
N TRP A 7 -25.63 23.05 -6.10
CA TRP A 7 -24.34 22.58 -6.64
C TRP A 7 -24.47 22.01 -8.05
N SER A 8 -25.58 21.32 -8.35
CA SER A 8 -25.87 20.81 -9.70
C SER A 8 -25.97 21.97 -10.70
N ASP A 9 -26.69 23.03 -10.33
CA ASP A 9 -26.81 24.23 -11.18
C ASP A 9 -25.46 24.93 -11.34
N GLU A 10 -24.70 25.11 -10.25
CA GLU A 10 -23.38 25.73 -10.32
C GLU A 10 -22.39 24.93 -11.17
N ALA A 11 -22.35 23.60 -11.03
CA ALA A 11 -21.47 22.74 -11.82
C ALA A 11 -21.79 22.77 -13.33
N ALA A 12 -23.03 23.11 -13.70
CA ALA A 12 -23.43 23.23 -15.11
C ALA A 12 -22.90 24.50 -15.78
N PHE A 13 -22.64 25.58 -15.01
CA PHE A 13 -22.34 26.89 -15.57
C PHE A 13 -21.01 27.49 -15.11
N LYS A 14 -20.41 26.97 -14.03
CA LYS A 14 -19.14 27.47 -13.50
C LYS A 14 -17.95 26.64 -13.97
N PRO A 15 -16.78 27.28 -14.15
CA PRO A 15 -15.51 26.57 -14.22
C PRO A 15 -15.30 25.66 -12.99
N VAL A 16 -14.56 24.58 -13.18
CA VAL A 16 -14.33 23.52 -12.18
C VAL A 16 -13.68 24.07 -10.90
N PHE A 17 -12.64 24.88 -11.04
CA PHE A 17 -11.98 25.57 -9.95
C PHE A 17 -12.95 26.47 -9.21
N GLU A 18 -13.74 27.28 -9.91
CA GLU A 18 -14.69 28.20 -9.28
C GLU A 18 -15.77 27.45 -8.49
N PHE A 19 -16.29 26.35 -9.07
CA PHE A 19 -17.24 25.46 -8.40
C PHE A 19 -16.66 24.89 -7.10
N TYR A 20 -15.51 24.23 -7.16
CA TYR A 20 -14.91 23.60 -5.98
C TYR A 20 -14.38 24.62 -4.95
N ALA A 21 -13.84 25.76 -5.40
CA ALA A 21 -13.44 26.85 -4.50
C ALA A 21 -14.64 27.41 -3.73
N GLY A 22 -15.79 27.60 -4.40
CA GLY A 22 -17.04 27.99 -3.77
C GLY A 22 -17.51 26.96 -2.74
N ALA A 23 -17.53 25.68 -3.11
CA ALA A 23 -17.95 24.61 -2.21
C ALA A 23 -17.03 24.48 -0.97
N LEU A 24 -15.71 24.62 -1.15
CA LEU A 24 -14.74 24.54 -0.06
C LEU A 24 -14.77 25.74 0.87
N ALA A 25 -14.96 26.95 0.33
CA ALA A 25 -14.96 28.20 1.10
C ALA A 25 -16.38 28.56 1.58
N ARG A 26 -17.27 28.99 0.67
CA ARG A 26 -18.62 29.50 0.98
C ARG A 26 -19.46 28.46 1.72
N ASP A 27 -19.44 27.21 1.25
CA ASP A 27 -20.31 26.15 1.79
C ASP A 27 -19.67 25.40 2.97
N GLY A 28 -18.45 25.80 3.36
CA GLY A 28 -17.75 25.32 4.55
C GLY A 28 -17.27 23.87 4.46
N LEU A 29 -17.14 23.29 3.26
CA LEU A 29 -16.66 21.92 3.11
C LEU A 29 -15.21 21.76 3.60
N ARG A 30 -14.34 22.75 3.39
CA ARG A 30 -12.96 22.72 3.92
C ARG A 30 -12.96 22.57 5.44
N LYS A 31 -13.78 23.36 6.14
CA LYS A 31 -13.91 23.30 7.60
C LYS A 31 -14.39 21.92 8.05
N LYS A 32 -15.37 21.34 7.36
CA LYS A 32 -15.90 20.00 7.66
C LYS A 32 -14.85 18.91 7.44
N MET A 33 -14.09 18.98 6.34
CA MET A 33 -13.05 18.01 6.02
C MET A 33 -11.90 18.08 7.00
N ILE A 34 -11.41 19.27 7.33
CA ILE A 34 -10.35 19.45 8.34
C ILE A 34 -10.81 18.97 9.72
N ALA A 35 -12.05 19.28 10.12
CA ALA A 35 -12.59 18.81 11.40
C ALA A 35 -12.70 17.27 11.46
N ARG A 36 -12.94 16.60 10.32
CA ARG A 36 -13.13 15.15 10.26
C ARG A 36 -11.83 14.37 10.06
N LEU A 37 -10.91 14.90 9.26
CA LEU A 37 -9.72 14.22 8.74
C LEU A 37 -8.41 14.79 9.29
N GLY A 38 -8.45 15.94 9.95
CA GLY A 38 -7.28 16.62 10.51
C GLY A 38 -6.76 17.77 9.64
N PRO A 39 -5.75 18.51 10.14
CA PRO A 39 -5.17 19.66 9.43
C PRO A 39 -4.58 19.28 8.08
N GLU A 40 -4.11 18.04 7.93
CA GLU A 40 -3.48 17.52 6.71
C GLU A 40 -4.42 17.43 5.51
N ALA A 41 -5.73 17.42 5.74
CA ALA A 41 -6.69 17.54 4.66
C ALA A 41 -6.59 18.90 3.95
N GLY A 42 -6.06 19.94 4.62
CA GLY A 42 -5.85 21.26 4.03
C GLY A 42 -4.92 21.22 2.82
N ASP A 43 -3.75 20.60 2.96
CA ASP A 43 -2.75 20.49 1.91
C ASP A 43 -3.29 19.73 0.69
N ILE A 44 -4.02 18.63 0.92
CA ILE A 44 -4.67 17.85 -0.15
C ILE A 44 -5.74 18.68 -0.87
N LEU A 45 -6.51 19.48 -0.14
CA LEU A 45 -7.52 20.36 -0.72
C LEU A 45 -6.90 21.50 -1.55
N ASP A 46 -5.74 22.01 -1.14
CA ASP A 46 -5.02 23.05 -1.86
C ASP A 46 -4.38 22.51 -3.15
N GLU A 47 -3.82 21.30 -3.11
CA GLU A 47 -3.30 20.62 -4.29
C GLU A 47 -4.44 20.23 -5.25
N PHE A 48 -5.57 19.76 -4.72
CA PHE A 48 -6.76 19.50 -5.52
C PHE A 48 -7.26 20.76 -6.24
N LEU A 49 -7.33 21.90 -5.56
CA LEU A 49 -7.70 23.17 -6.19
C LEU A 49 -6.67 23.63 -7.23
N SER A 50 -5.38 23.43 -6.95
CA SER A 50 -4.31 23.72 -7.91
C SER A 50 -4.44 22.87 -9.17
N PHE A 51 -4.80 21.59 -9.02
CA PHE A 51 -5.11 20.69 -10.11
C PHE A 51 -6.35 21.12 -10.90
N CYS A 52 -7.45 21.50 -10.24
CA CYS A 52 -8.63 22.06 -10.91
C CYS A 52 -8.27 23.28 -11.77
N LEU A 53 -7.45 24.19 -11.23
CA LEU A 53 -7.02 25.40 -11.95
C LEU A 53 -6.08 25.08 -13.13
N ALA A 54 -5.22 24.07 -12.99
CA ALA A 54 -4.36 23.62 -14.08
C ALA A 54 -5.16 23.02 -15.23
N GLU A 55 -6.14 22.16 -14.92
CA GLU A 55 -7.02 21.53 -15.91
C GLU A 55 -7.82 22.56 -16.71
N GLU A 56 -8.32 23.62 -16.08
CA GLU A 56 -9.02 24.71 -16.80
C GLU A 56 -8.15 25.37 -17.86
N ARG A 57 -6.83 25.46 -17.63
CA ARG A 57 -5.89 26.07 -18.58
C ARG A 57 -5.60 25.18 -19.78
N THR A 58 -5.94 23.89 -19.73
CA THR A 58 -5.79 22.96 -20.86
C THR A 58 -6.84 23.19 -21.95
N GLY A 59 -7.92 23.89 -21.62
CA GLY A 59 -8.99 24.25 -22.57
C GLY A 59 -10.05 23.18 -22.79
N LEU A 60 -10.05 22.09 -22.00
CA LEU A 60 -11.15 21.12 -21.95
C LEU A 60 -12.18 21.56 -20.89
N PRO A 61 -13.35 22.07 -21.30
CA PRO A 61 -14.31 22.61 -20.34
C PRO A 61 -15.16 21.51 -19.69
N GLY A 62 -15.56 21.78 -18.44
CA GLY A 62 -16.62 21.04 -17.77
C GLY A 62 -16.16 19.94 -16.82
N LEU A 63 -17.06 19.59 -15.90
CA LEU A 63 -16.80 18.64 -14.82
C LEU A 63 -16.54 17.22 -15.32
N GLU A 64 -17.19 16.78 -16.40
CA GLU A 64 -17.01 15.45 -16.97
C GLU A 64 -15.57 15.23 -17.47
N SER A 65 -15.02 16.20 -18.21
CA SER A 65 -13.64 16.12 -18.67
C SER A 65 -12.66 16.11 -17.50
N PHE A 66 -12.91 16.96 -16.50
CA PHE A 66 -12.08 16.99 -15.28
C PHE A 66 -12.09 15.65 -14.54
N LEU A 67 -13.27 15.03 -14.36
CA LEU A 67 -13.38 13.73 -13.70
C LEU A 67 -12.64 12.63 -14.49
N SER A 68 -12.78 12.64 -15.82
CA SER A 68 -12.03 11.74 -16.68
C SER A 68 -10.51 11.93 -16.54
N THR A 69 -10.01 13.18 -16.49
CA THR A 69 -8.59 13.41 -16.25
C THR A 69 -8.18 12.98 -14.85
N LEU A 70 -8.99 13.26 -13.82
CA LEU A 70 -8.68 12.89 -12.43
C LEU A 70 -8.58 11.37 -12.26
N GLU A 71 -9.44 10.60 -12.92
CA GLU A 71 -9.41 9.14 -12.89
C GLU A 71 -8.21 8.55 -13.63
N ASN A 72 -7.81 9.13 -14.76
CA ASN A 72 -6.76 8.58 -15.62
C ASN A 72 -5.36 9.14 -15.34
N ALA A 73 -5.28 10.36 -14.80
CA ALA A 73 -4.05 11.15 -14.66
C ALA A 73 -4.11 12.06 -13.42
N GLY A 74 -4.79 11.62 -12.36
CA GLY A 74 -4.85 12.34 -11.09
C GLY A 74 -3.46 12.60 -10.49
N PRO A 75 -3.28 13.72 -9.76
CA PRO A 75 -1.99 14.10 -9.22
C PRO A 75 -1.50 13.12 -8.14
N GLU A 76 -0.25 12.67 -8.26
CA GLU A 76 0.44 11.95 -7.18
C GLU A 76 1.08 12.95 -6.21
N ILE A 77 0.46 13.09 -5.04
CA ILE A 77 0.95 13.98 -4.00
C ILE A 77 1.96 13.22 -3.14
N LYS A 78 3.25 13.42 -3.43
CA LYS A 78 4.33 12.88 -2.60
C LYS A 78 4.58 13.84 -1.45
N ARG A 79 4.39 13.33 -0.24
CA ARG A 79 4.62 14.08 0.97
C ARG A 79 5.87 13.60 1.68
N GLU A 80 6.66 14.54 2.18
CA GLU A 80 7.73 14.24 3.12
C GLU A 80 7.14 14.06 4.52
N MET A 81 7.36 12.89 5.10
CA MET A 81 6.96 12.61 6.48
C MET A 81 7.94 13.32 7.42
N ASP A 82 7.47 14.34 8.11
CA ASP A 82 8.26 15.05 9.10
C ASP A 82 8.43 14.17 10.34
N GLN A 83 9.67 13.86 10.70
CA GLN A 83 9.96 13.00 11.85
C GLN A 83 9.69 13.67 13.19
N THR A 84 9.47 14.99 13.22
CA THR A 84 9.35 15.78 14.45
C THR A 84 7.91 15.94 14.96
N ARG A 85 6.92 15.52 14.17
CA ARG A 85 5.50 15.63 14.53
C ARG A 85 5.08 14.49 15.47
N ASP A 86 4.19 14.82 16.42
CA ASP A 86 3.60 13.85 17.35
C ASP A 86 2.45 13.08 16.67
N GLU A 87 2.82 12.15 15.78
CA GLU A 87 1.87 11.39 14.97
C GLU A 87 2.31 9.94 14.74
N VAL A 88 1.34 9.08 14.43
CA VAL A 88 1.62 7.69 14.02
C VAL A 88 1.97 7.65 12.54
N ARG A 89 3.17 7.17 12.23
CA ARG A 89 3.67 7.04 10.87
C ARG A 89 3.33 5.68 10.28
N VAL A 90 2.48 5.64 9.26
CA VAL A 90 2.16 4.42 8.51
C VAL A 90 2.91 4.44 7.19
N MET A 91 3.77 3.46 6.98
CA MET A 91 4.60 3.35 5.77
C MET A 91 4.90 1.89 5.45
N THR A 92 5.40 1.64 4.24
CA THR A 92 5.89 0.30 3.87
C THR A 92 7.25 0.03 4.51
N VAL A 93 7.59 -1.25 4.71
CA VAL A 93 8.91 -1.65 5.25
C VAL A 93 10.07 -1.13 4.39
N HIS A 94 9.86 -1.04 3.07
CA HIS A 94 10.83 -0.45 2.15
C HIS A 94 11.09 1.03 2.45
N ALA A 95 10.03 1.81 2.66
CA ALA A 95 10.11 3.23 2.99
C ALA A 95 10.73 3.48 4.38
N ALA A 96 10.61 2.52 5.30
CA ALA A 96 11.19 2.59 6.64
C ALA A 96 12.72 2.32 6.68
N LYS A 97 13.34 1.90 5.57
CA LYS A 97 14.76 1.57 5.54
C LYS A 97 15.62 2.79 5.90
N GLY A 98 16.44 2.65 6.94
CA GLY A 98 17.31 3.72 7.43
C GLY A 98 16.62 4.70 8.40
N LEU A 99 15.33 4.50 8.67
CA LEU A 99 14.60 5.19 9.74
C LEU A 99 14.56 4.32 10.98
N GLU A 100 14.43 4.95 12.15
CA GLU A 100 14.30 4.27 13.44
C GLU A 100 13.16 4.91 14.24
N ALA A 101 12.58 4.14 15.15
CA ALA A 101 11.53 4.62 16.05
C ALA A 101 11.58 3.88 17.39
N PRO A 102 11.23 4.55 18.50
CA PRO A 102 11.12 3.91 19.82
C PRO A 102 10.21 2.67 19.80
N VAL A 103 9.08 2.77 19.10
CA VAL A 103 8.08 1.70 19.00
C VAL A 103 7.74 1.44 17.53
N VAL A 104 7.82 0.18 17.10
CA VAL A 104 7.45 -0.25 15.74
C VAL A 104 6.38 -1.32 15.80
N PHE A 105 5.31 -1.10 15.05
CA PHE A 105 4.28 -2.10 14.77
C PHE A 105 4.53 -2.70 13.39
N LEU A 106 4.95 -3.96 13.34
CA LEU A 106 5.12 -4.72 12.12
C LEU A 106 3.85 -5.56 11.88
N VAL A 107 3.02 -5.08 10.95
CA VAL A 107 1.71 -5.65 10.66
C VAL A 107 1.76 -6.46 9.37
N ASP A 108 1.36 -7.74 9.44
CA ASP A 108 1.29 -8.65 8.30
C ASP A 108 -0.17 -9.03 7.99
N GLY A 109 -0.52 -9.10 6.70
CA GLY A 109 -1.87 -9.43 6.23
C GLY A 109 -2.24 -10.92 6.42
N GLY A 110 -1.30 -11.75 6.87
CA GLY A 110 -1.48 -13.17 7.16
C GLY A 110 -1.67 -14.06 5.92
N SER A 111 -1.68 -13.46 4.73
CA SER A 111 -1.61 -14.17 3.45
C SER A 111 -0.23 -14.76 3.22
N ALA A 112 -0.15 -15.75 2.34
CA ALA A 112 1.15 -16.26 1.91
C ALA A 112 1.99 -15.10 1.32
N PRO A 113 3.32 -15.08 1.57
CA PRO A 113 4.25 -14.12 0.97
C PRO A 113 4.18 -14.06 -0.55
N PHE A 114 3.72 -15.16 -1.15
CA PHE A 114 3.77 -15.44 -2.56
C PHE A 114 2.49 -16.13 -3.02
N SER A 115 1.99 -15.73 -4.19
CA SER A 115 0.92 -16.39 -4.92
C SER A 115 1.33 -16.55 -6.38
N ASP A 116 1.21 -17.78 -6.90
CA ASP A 116 1.48 -18.10 -8.31
C ASP A 116 0.66 -17.25 -9.29
N GLN A 117 -0.48 -16.69 -8.82
CA GLN A 117 -1.34 -15.82 -9.62
C GLN A 117 -0.73 -14.43 -9.85
N HIS A 118 0.14 -13.95 -8.95
CA HIS A 118 0.78 -12.63 -9.06
C HIS A 118 2.12 -12.67 -9.81
N LEU A 119 2.66 -13.85 -10.11
CA LEU A 119 3.85 -13.96 -10.93
C LEU A 119 3.59 -13.45 -12.35
N PRO A 120 4.47 -12.63 -12.94
CA PRO A 120 4.35 -12.20 -14.34
C PRO A 120 4.23 -13.39 -15.29
N ARG A 121 3.35 -13.30 -16.30
CA ARG A 121 3.26 -14.37 -17.32
C ARG A 121 4.51 -14.44 -18.18
N LEU A 122 5.21 -13.34 -18.37
CA LEU A 122 6.48 -13.30 -19.07
C LEU A 122 7.61 -13.24 -18.03
N MET A 123 8.38 -14.31 -17.89
CA MET A 123 9.44 -14.41 -16.89
C MET A 123 10.82 -14.41 -17.58
N PRO A 124 11.78 -13.59 -17.12
CA PRO A 124 13.14 -13.71 -17.62
C PRO A 124 13.75 -15.04 -17.18
N PHE A 125 14.56 -15.65 -18.04
CA PHE A 125 15.36 -16.81 -17.70
C PHE A 125 16.76 -16.70 -18.32
N GLU A 126 17.73 -17.32 -17.66
CA GLU A 126 19.05 -17.55 -18.22
C GLU A 126 19.16 -19.04 -18.51
N GLY A 127 19.24 -19.38 -19.79
CA GLY A 127 19.45 -20.75 -20.23
C GLY A 127 20.94 -21.02 -20.32
N SER A 128 21.37 -22.16 -19.79
CA SER A 128 22.72 -22.69 -19.99
C SER A 128 22.59 -24.15 -20.39
N GLY A 129 22.55 -24.43 -21.69
CA GLY A 129 22.44 -25.80 -22.20
C GLY A 129 22.73 -25.90 -23.69
N ASP A 130 22.78 -27.13 -24.20
CA ASP A 130 23.23 -27.44 -25.57
C ASP A 130 22.43 -26.74 -26.68
N HIS A 131 21.18 -26.38 -26.41
CA HIS A 131 20.25 -25.83 -27.40
C HIS A 131 20.09 -24.30 -27.31
N TRP A 132 20.41 -23.70 -26.15
CA TRP A 132 20.28 -22.26 -25.93
C TRP A 132 21.16 -21.84 -24.76
N ASP A 133 22.05 -20.90 -25.03
CA ASP A 133 22.86 -20.20 -24.03
C ASP A 133 22.56 -18.70 -24.09
N GLY A 134 22.16 -18.13 -22.96
CA GLY A 134 21.90 -16.70 -22.83
C GLY A 134 20.56 -16.34 -22.22
N LYS A 135 20.30 -15.02 -22.19
CA LYS A 135 19.11 -14.42 -21.59
C LYS A 135 17.91 -14.52 -22.53
N GLY A 136 16.78 -14.96 -22.01
CA GLY A 136 15.52 -15.06 -22.74
C GLY A 136 14.32 -14.76 -21.86
N TYR A 137 13.13 -14.82 -22.47
CA TYR A 137 11.87 -14.71 -21.76
C TYR A 137 11.02 -15.95 -21.99
N LEU A 138 10.50 -16.49 -20.89
CA LEU A 138 9.60 -17.63 -20.85
C LEU A 138 8.17 -17.12 -20.67
N TRP A 139 7.28 -17.50 -21.59
CA TRP A 139 5.84 -17.33 -21.39
C TRP A 139 5.28 -18.46 -20.51
N ARG A 140 4.91 -18.15 -19.27
CA ARG A 140 4.18 -19.02 -18.35
C ARG A 140 2.70 -19.07 -18.76
N SER A 141 2.39 -20.09 -19.54
CA SER A 141 1.02 -20.49 -19.85
C SER A 141 0.35 -21.14 -18.63
N ALA A 142 -0.94 -21.47 -18.74
CA ALA A 142 -1.70 -22.09 -17.66
C ALA A 142 -1.12 -23.48 -17.27
N SER A 143 -1.52 -23.97 -16.10
CA SER A 143 -0.93 -25.19 -15.50
C SER A 143 -1.05 -26.46 -16.36
N ASP A 144 -2.02 -26.48 -17.27
CA ASP A 144 -2.31 -27.56 -18.22
C ASP A 144 -1.24 -27.75 -19.30
N VAL A 145 -0.46 -26.69 -19.59
CA VAL A 145 0.60 -26.70 -20.61
C VAL A 145 2.00 -26.45 -20.03
N ALA A 146 2.15 -26.59 -18.70
CA ALA A 146 3.42 -26.39 -18.01
C ALA A 146 4.40 -27.58 -18.17
N ASN A 147 5.62 -27.30 -18.63
CA ASN A 147 6.69 -28.28 -18.75
C ASN A 147 7.66 -28.23 -17.53
N GLY A 148 8.66 -29.11 -17.50
CA GLY A 148 9.63 -29.16 -16.39
C GLY A 148 10.38 -27.84 -16.18
N PHE A 149 10.71 -27.15 -17.28
CA PHE A 149 11.40 -25.86 -17.25
C PHE A 149 10.53 -24.76 -16.64
N SER A 150 9.26 -24.64 -17.06
CA SER A 150 8.36 -23.61 -16.52
C SER A 150 7.99 -23.84 -15.05
N ARG A 151 7.91 -25.10 -14.62
CA ARG A 151 7.75 -25.45 -13.19
C ARG A 151 8.98 -25.05 -12.39
N ALA A 152 10.19 -25.39 -12.85
CA ALA A 152 11.44 -25.02 -12.18
C ALA A 152 11.60 -23.50 -12.06
N ALA A 153 11.27 -22.75 -13.12
CA ALA A 153 11.29 -21.30 -13.11
C ALA A 153 10.30 -20.71 -12.08
N SER A 154 9.10 -21.29 -11.95
CA SER A 154 8.10 -20.86 -10.97
C SER A 154 8.54 -21.14 -9.53
N VAL A 155 9.14 -22.31 -9.28
CA VAL A 155 9.72 -22.66 -7.97
C VAL A 155 10.83 -21.67 -7.60
N ARG A 156 11.75 -21.38 -8.50
CA ARG A 156 12.83 -20.42 -8.26
C ARG A 156 12.29 -19.02 -7.97
N ALA A 157 11.27 -18.58 -8.70
CA ALA A 157 10.67 -17.27 -8.48
C ALA A 157 9.97 -17.19 -7.11
N ARG A 158 9.35 -18.29 -6.67
CA ARG A 158 8.79 -18.42 -5.32
C ARG A 158 9.87 -18.33 -4.25
N GLU A 159 10.97 -19.06 -4.40
CA GLU A 159 12.09 -19.02 -3.44
C GLU A 159 12.66 -17.61 -3.29
N LEU A 160 12.86 -16.90 -4.40
CA LEU A 160 13.31 -15.51 -4.39
C LEU A 160 12.32 -14.57 -3.68
N ALA A 161 11.02 -14.77 -3.88
CA ALA A 161 9.99 -13.97 -3.20
C ALA A 161 9.96 -14.26 -1.69
N ASP A 162 10.09 -15.54 -1.29
CA ASP A 162 10.15 -15.94 0.11
C ASP A 162 11.40 -15.36 0.80
N ASP A 163 12.54 -15.31 0.11
CA ASP A 163 13.78 -14.71 0.63
C ASP A 163 13.66 -13.19 0.79
N GLU A 164 13.08 -12.49 -0.18
CA GLU A 164 12.83 -11.05 -0.05
C GLU A 164 11.82 -10.77 1.07
N TYR A 165 10.78 -11.58 1.22
CA TYR A 165 9.82 -11.45 2.32
C TYR A 165 10.48 -11.60 3.71
N ARG A 166 11.45 -12.51 3.86
CA ARG A 166 12.27 -12.66 5.08
C ARG A 166 13.24 -11.49 5.26
N ARG A 167 13.80 -10.96 4.17
CA ARG A 167 14.65 -9.76 4.24
C ARG A 167 13.86 -8.55 4.74
N LEU A 168 12.62 -8.37 4.28
CA LEU A 168 11.74 -7.32 4.77
C LEU A 168 11.40 -7.51 6.25
N LEU A 169 11.17 -8.74 6.70
CA LEU A 169 11.04 -9.02 8.14
C LEU A 169 12.25 -8.50 8.91
N TYR A 170 13.46 -8.85 8.47
CA TYR A 170 14.71 -8.37 9.10
C TYR A 170 14.81 -6.84 9.10
N VAL A 171 14.52 -6.19 7.98
CA VAL A 171 14.52 -4.73 7.89
C VAL A 171 13.54 -4.14 8.90
N GLY A 172 12.29 -4.62 8.94
CA GLY A 172 11.24 -4.15 9.84
C GLY A 172 11.57 -4.35 11.31
N MET A 173 12.08 -5.53 11.68
CA MET A 173 12.47 -5.85 13.05
C MET A 173 13.60 -4.95 13.57
N THR A 174 14.52 -4.54 12.70
CA THR A 174 15.67 -3.69 13.06
C THR A 174 15.36 -2.19 13.04
N ARG A 175 14.09 -1.78 12.82
CA ARG A 175 13.70 -0.36 12.91
C ARG A 175 13.30 0.06 14.33
N ALA A 176 13.05 -0.90 15.22
CA ALA A 176 12.64 -0.64 16.60
C ALA A 176 13.85 -0.40 17.51
N GLU A 177 13.80 0.69 18.28
CA GLU A 177 14.81 0.97 19.32
C GLU A 177 14.44 0.31 20.65
N ASP A 178 13.21 0.53 21.15
CA ASP A 178 12.79 0.06 22.48
C ASP A 178 11.79 -1.10 22.41
N ARG A 179 10.83 -1.04 21.47
CA ARG A 179 9.74 -2.02 21.41
C ARG A 179 9.35 -2.36 19.98
N LEU A 180 9.33 -3.66 19.70
CA LEU A 180 8.78 -4.24 18.49
C LEU A 180 7.48 -4.98 18.81
N ILE A 181 6.42 -4.66 18.08
CA ILE A 181 5.15 -5.37 18.10
C ILE A 181 4.97 -6.03 16.73
N VAL A 182 4.97 -7.36 16.69
CA VAL A 182 4.68 -8.11 15.46
C VAL A 182 3.25 -8.64 15.57
N CYS A 183 2.40 -8.30 14.61
CA CYS A 183 1.02 -8.75 14.60
C CYS A 183 0.55 -9.05 13.17
N GLY A 184 -0.56 -9.78 13.07
CA GLY A 184 -1.17 -10.03 11.77
C GLY A 184 -2.60 -10.50 11.89
N TYR A 185 -3.33 -10.37 10.78
CA TYR A 185 -4.71 -10.82 10.69
C TYR A 185 -4.79 -12.14 9.94
N HIS A 186 -5.60 -13.06 10.43
CA HIS A 186 -6.00 -14.25 9.68
C HIS A 186 -7.51 -14.42 9.84
N GLY A 187 -8.18 -14.84 8.77
CA GLY A 187 -9.60 -15.14 8.82
C GLY A 187 -9.86 -16.46 9.55
N LYS A 188 -10.92 -17.17 9.17
CA LYS A 188 -11.27 -18.47 9.78
C LYS A 188 -10.23 -19.58 9.60
N ARG A 189 -9.29 -19.41 8.65
CA ARG A 189 -8.25 -20.40 8.36
C ARG A 189 -7.02 -20.08 9.20
N PRO A 190 -6.29 -21.10 9.70
CA PRO A 190 -5.07 -20.89 10.46
C PRO A 190 -4.05 -20.08 9.63
N PRO A 191 -3.21 -19.27 10.29
CA PRO A 191 -2.21 -18.46 9.60
C PRO A 191 -1.18 -19.36 8.91
N ASN A 192 -0.66 -18.91 7.77
CA ASN A 192 0.41 -19.63 7.10
C ASN A 192 1.69 -19.60 7.95
N ALA A 193 2.37 -20.74 8.08
CA ALA A 193 3.61 -20.89 8.84
C ALA A 193 4.78 -20.00 8.34
N GLY A 194 4.66 -19.46 7.13
CA GLY A 194 5.59 -18.50 6.52
C GLY A 194 5.24 -17.03 6.76
N THR A 195 4.16 -16.71 7.48
CA THR A 195 3.85 -15.31 7.88
C THR A 195 4.88 -14.77 8.86
N TRP A 196 5.09 -13.46 8.87
CA TRP A 196 6.06 -12.83 9.79
C TRP A 196 5.77 -13.18 11.25
N HIS A 197 4.50 -13.08 11.67
CA HIS A 197 4.10 -13.43 13.03
C HIS A 197 4.45 -14.90 13.37
N SER A 198 4.16 -15.85 12.46
CA SER A 198 4.44 -17.27 12.71
C SER A 198 5.94 -17.57 12.75
N ILE A 199 6.74 -16.89 11.92
CA ILE A 199 8.21 -17.00 11.92
C ILE A 199 8.76 -16.52 13.26
N VAL A 200 8.36 -15.32 13.71
CA VAL A 200 8.86 -14.71 14.95
C VAL A 200 8.38 -15.50 16.17
N SER A 201 7.10 -15.86 16.23
CA SER A 201 6.53 -16.66 17.32
C SER A 201 7.27 -17.98 17.49
N ARG A 202 7.46 -18.74 16.40
CA ARG A 202 8.20 -20.01 16.44
C ARG A 202 9.64 -19.86 16.93
N ALA A 203 10.30 -18.74 16.61
CA ALA A 203 11.66 -18.47 17.07
C ALA A 203 11.73 -18.11 18.56
N LEU A 204 10.67 -17.51 19.12
CA LEU A 204 10.66 -16.98 20.49
C LEU A 204 9.95 -17.87 21.53
N VAL A 205 9.01 -18.72 21.12
CA VAL A 205 8.19 -19.58 22.03
C VAL A 205 9.03 -20.51 22.93
N GLY A 206 10.29 -20.77 22.59
CA GLY A 206 11.21 -21.58 23.41
C GLY A 206 12.26 -20.78 24.20
N ALA A 207 12.26 -19.45 24.12
CA ALA A 207 13.25 -18.63 24.80
C ALA A 207 12.92 -18.51 26.31
N PRO A 208 13.91 -18.58 27.21
CA PRO A 208 13.67 -18.47 28.65
C PRO A 208 13.10 -17.11 29.06
N GLU A 209 13.30 -16.07 28.24
CA GLU A 209 12.74 -14.74 28.44
C GLU A 209 11.32 -14.57 27.89
N SER A 210 10.76 -15.61 27.25
CA SER A 210 9.40 -15.56 26.69
C SER A 210 8.34 -15.80 27.77
N ALA A 211 7.25 -15.05 27.68
CA ALA A 211 6.08 -15.23 28.53
C ALA A 211 4.82 -15.08 27.68
N GLU A 212 3.96 -16.07 27.77
CA GLU A 212 2.62 -16.01 27.18
C GLU A 212 1.70 -15.23 28.11
N ARG A 213 0.91 -14.32 27.54
CA ARG A 213 -0.04 -13.49 28.29
C ARG A 213 -1.41 -13.62 27.68
N GLN A 214 -2.42 -13.81 28.52
CA GLN A 214 -3.80 -13.78 28.09
C GLN A 214 -4.18 -12.42 27.53
N HIS A 215 -4.87 -12.43 26.39
CA HIS A 215 -5.37 -11.24 25.74
C HIS A 215 -6.33 -10.50 26.68
N PRO A 216 -6.07 -9.21 26.98
CA PRO A 216 -6.75 -8.49 28.05
C PRO A 216 -8.24 -8.26 27.80
N ALA A 217 -8.72 -8.37 26.55
CA ALA A 217 -10.12 -8.15 26.20
C ALA A 217 -10.90 -9.44 25.86
N THR A 218 -10.23 -10.52 25.46
CA THR A 218 -10.90 -11.77 25.04
C THR A 218 -10.57 -12.96 25.93
N GLY A 219 -9.52 -12.89 26.75
CA GLY A 219 -9.05 -13.98 27.61
C GLY A 219 -8.38 -15.14 26.85
N GLU A 220 -8.27 -15.04 25.52
CA GLU A 220 -7.57 -16.00 24.67
C GLU A 220 -6.05 -15.84 24.86
N THR A 221 -5.32 -16.95 24.88
CA THR A 221 -3.84 -16.99 24.89
C THR A 221 -3.31 -17.02 23.47
#